data_AF-B7LD19-F1
#
_entry.id   AF-B7LD19-F1
#
_cell.length_a   1.000
_cell.length_b   1.000
_cell.length_c   1.000
_cell.angle_alpha   90.00
_cell.angle_beta   90.00
_cell.angle_gamma   90.00
#
_symmetry.space_group_name_H-M   'P 1'
#
loop_
_entity.id
_entity.type
_entity.pdbx_description
1 polymer ?
#
loop_
_entity_poly.entity_id
_entity_poly.type
_entity_poly.pdbx_seq_one_letter_code
_entity_poly.pdbx_strand_id
1 'polypeptide(L)'
;MNIKTINSTLVGIVAVLLFLAVLVLVKVLFAGSRGFEWGNAADLTSALCNIVIASTALCAAFVANNWFVQNKKLKSLSTSHQLAMKFEMQLWEINSRLYNDGIVRASIRKYVQDNKELTDEIKSKVAAEINKKATSDLSELANLYTTRSMLARFDIKLSERLENLFKDILELRQSYLDNQYIYLLTICKHINCPKHEDVIAATENLESVKRELAAIFQYELCETNIDTDYSFS
;
A
#
# COMPACT_ATOMS: atom_id res chain seq x y z
N MET A 1 -7.05 -13.16 -43.51
CA MET A 1 -8.51 -12.99 -43.35
C MET A 1 -9.05 -14.22 -42.64
N ASN A 2 -9.65 -14.07 -41.46
CA ASN A 2 -9.98 -15.23 -40.62
C ASN A 2 -11.27 -15.91 -41.15
N ILE A 3 -11.16 -17.12 -41.69
CA ILE A 3 -12.25 -17.87 -42.34
C ILE A 3 -13.49 -17.99 -41.43
N LYS A 4 -13.26 -18.07 -40.11
CA LYS A 4 -14.31 -18.16 -39.10
C LYS A 4 -15.20 -16.91 -39.05
N THR A 5 -14.63 -15.73 -39.29
CA THR A 5 -15.36 -14.45 -39.31
C THR A 5 -16.18 -14.31 -40.59
N ILE A 6 -15.65 -14.76 -41.73
CA ILE A 6 -16.34 -14.71 -43.04
C ILE A 6 -17.59 -15.60 -43.03
N ASN A 7 -17.49 -16.81 -42.46
CA ASN A 7 -18.64 -17.72 -42.37
C ASN A 7 -19.75 -17.17 -41.47
N SER A 8 -19.41 -16.51 -40.36
CA SER A 8 -20.41 -15.86 -39.50
C SER A 8 -21.14 -14.73 -40.22
N THR A 9 -20.43 -13.93 -41.02
CA THR A 9 -21.04 -12.86 -41.81
C THR A 9 -21.96 -13.41 -42.89
N LEU A 10 -21.54 -14.47 -43.60
CA LEU A 10 -22.36 -15.10 -44.64
C LEU A 10 -23.66 -15.69 -44.07
N VAL A 11 -23.59 -16.37 -42.93
CA VAL A 11 -24.77 -16.92 -42.24
C VAL A 11 -25.71 -15.78 -41.80
N GLY A 12 -25.17 -14.66 -41.32
CA GLY A 12 -25.97 -13.48 -40.98
C GLY A 12 -26.73 -12.91 -42.18
N ILE A 13 -26.07 -12.77 -43.32
CA ILE A 13 -26.70 -12.28 -44.57
C ILE A 13 -27.81 -13.23 -45.02
N VAL A 14 -27.57 -14.55 -45.02
CA VAL A 14 -28.58 -15.55 -45.39
C VAL A 14 -29.79 -15.51 -44.46
N ALA A 15 -29.59 -15.33 -43.15
CA ALA A 15 -30.67 -15.22 -42.19
C ALA A 15 -31.54 -13.97 -42.41
N VAL A 16 -30.93 -12.82 -42.73
CA VAL A 16 -31.66 -11.58 -43.06
C VAL A 16 -32.48 -11.74 -44.34
N LEU A 17 -31.91 -12.35 -45.38
CA LEU A 17 -32.62 -12.62 -46.64
C LEU A 17 -33.81 -13.56 -46.45
N LEU A 18 -33.63 -14.62 -45.64
CA LEU A 18 -34.72 -15.54 -45.28
C LEU A 18 -35.84 -14.82 -44.51
N PHE A 19 -35.48 -13.96 -43.55
CA PHE A 19 -36.45 -13.16 -42.80
C PHE A 19 -37.25 -12.23 -43.72
N LEU A 20 -36.58 -11.53 -44.64
CA LEU A 20 -37.23 -10.67 -45.63
C LEU A 20 -38.16 -11.47 -46.56
N ALA A 21 -37.72 -12.65 -47.02
CA ALA A 21 -38.55 -13.52 -47.86
C ALA A 21 -39.83 -13.99 -47.13
N VAL A 22 -39.72 -14.34 -45.85
CA VAL A 22 -40.87 -14.71 -45.00
C VAL A 22 -41.84 -13.54 -44.85
N LEU A 23 -41.34 -12.32 -44.64
CA LEU A 23 -42.20 -11.12 -44.55
C LEU A 23 -42.98 -10.85 -45.85
N VAL A 24 -42.33 -11.04 -47.01
CA VAL A 24 -42.99 -10.91 -48.32
C VAL A 24 -44.06 -11.99 -48.49
N LEU A 25 -43.77 -13.24 -48.11
CA LEU A 25 -44.72 -14.36 -48.15
C LEU A 25 -45.95 -14.10 -47.29
N VAL A 26 -45.76 -13.64 -46.05
CA VAL A 26 -46.85 -13.27 -45.14
C VAL A 26 -47.71 -12.14 -45.75
N LYS A 27 -47.07 -11.12 -46.37
CA LYS A 27 -47.81 -10.04 -47.04
C LYS A 27 -48.70 -10.56 -48.16
N VAL A 28 -48.19 -11.46 -49.00
CA VAL A 28 -48.96 -12.07 -50.11
C VAL A 28 -50.09 -12.94 -49.56
N LEU A 29 -49.85 -13.70 -48.50
CA LEU A 29 -50.83 -14.62 -47.91
C LEU A 29 -52.07 -13.89 -47.36
N PHE A 30 -51.87 -12.69 -46.80
CA PHE A 30 -52.95 -11.90 -46.16
C PHE A 30 -53.51 -10.77 -47.03
N ALA A 31 -53.09 -10.65 -48.30
CA ALA A 31 -53.48 -9.58 -49.23
C ALA A 31 -54.99 -9.49 -49.56
N GLY A 32 -55.81 -10.46 -49.10
CA GLY A 32 -57.26 -10.48 -49.28
C GLY A 32 -58.09 -10.54 -47.98
N SER A 33 -57.45 -10.48 -46.80
CA SER A 33 -58.15 -10.58 -45.52
C SER A 33 -58.61 -9.21 -45.01
N ARG A 34 -59.90 -9.04 -44.72
CA ARG A 34 -60.52 -7.74 -44.36
C ARG A 34 -60.23 -7.25 -42.93
N GLY A 35 -59.37 -7.94 -42.18
CA GLY A 35 -59.04 -7.61 -40.80
C GLY A 35 -57.55 -7.42 -40.53
N PHE A 36 -56.70 -7.43 -41.56
CA PHE A 36 -55.26 -7.34 -41.42
C PHE A 36 -54.74 -5.98 -41.91
N GLU A 37 -54.44 -5.10 -40.97
CA GLU A 37 -53.78 -3.82 -41.23
C GLU A 37 -52.27 -3.99 -41.04
N TRP A 38 -51.50 -3.85 -42.11
CA TRP A 38 -50.06 -3.69 -42.00
C TRP A 38 -49.77 -2.34 -41.36
N GLY A 39 -49.05 -2.34 -40.23
CA GLY A 39 -48.48 -1.11 -39.68
C GLY A 39 -47.57 -0.41 -40.69
N ASN A 40 -47.43 0.91 -40.57
CA ASN A 40 -46.62 1.70 -41.49
C ASN A 40 -45.17 1.17 -41.50
N ALA A 41 -44.53 1.10 -42.67
CA ALA A 41 -43.15 0.65 -42.80
C ALA A 41 -42.19 1.49 -41.94
N ALA A 42 -42.52 2.77 -41.72
CA ALA A 42 -41.80 3.66 -40.82
C ALA A 42 -41.88 3.22 -39.34
N ASP A 43 -43.03 2.69 -38.90
CA ASP A 43 -43.22 2.24 -37.51
C ASP A 43 -42.45 0.95 -37.22
N LEU A 44 -42.42 0.02 -38.20
CA LEU A 44 -41.63 -1.21 -38.09
C LEU A 44 -40.12 -0.91 -38.11
N THR A 45 -39.69 0.04 -38.95
CA THR A 45 -38.29 0.49 -39.00
C THR A 45 -37.88 1.19 -37.71
N SER A 46 -38.76 2.04 -37.16
CA SER A 46 -38.54 2.70 -35.86
C SER A 46 -38.45 1.68 -34.71
N ALA A 47 -39.33 0.67 -34.69
CA ALA A 47 -39.28 -0.41 -33.72
C ALA A 47 -37.97 -1.21 -33.79
N LEU A 48 -37.48 -1.54 -35.00
CA LEU A 48 -36.19 -2.20 -35.18
C LEU A 48 -35.02 -1.32 -34.74
N CYS A 49 -35.03 -0.03 -35.05
CA CYS A 49 -34.01 0.91 -34.56
C CYS A 49 -34.00 0.97 -33.03
N ASN A 50 -35.16 1.02 -32.38
CA ASN A 50 -35.26 1.01 -30.92
C ASN A 50 -34.75 -0.30 -30.31
N ILE A 51 -34.99 -1.45 -30.95
CA ILE A 51 -34.43 -2.74 -30.54
C ILE A 51 -32.90 -2.75 -30.66
N VAL A 52 -32.34 -2.20 -31.74
CA VAL A 52 -30.89 -2.09 -31.93
C VAL A 52 -30.28 -1.18 -30.88
N ILE A 53 -30.86 -0.01 -30.64
CA ILE A 53 -30.39 0.95 -29.62
C ILE A 53 -30.50 0.33 -28.22
N ALA A 54 -31.60 -0.36 -27.90
CA ALA A 54 -31.74 -1.06 -26.63
C ALA A 54 -30.69 -2.17 -26.48
N SER A 55 -30.42 -2.91 -27.55
CA SER A 55 -29.41 -3.99 -27.55
C SER A 55 -27.99 -3.44 -27.37
N THR A 56 -27.63 -2.35 -28.06
CA THR A 56 -26.33 -1.70 -27.88
C THR A 56 -26.17 -1.07 -26.50
N ALA A 57 -27.24 -0.48 -25.95
CA ALA A 57 -27.26 0.02 -24.59
C ALA A 57 -27.06 -1.09 -23.55
N LEU A 58 -27.70 -2.26 -23.72
CA LEU A 58 -27.49 -3.42 -22.85
C LEU A 58 -26.06 -3.96 -22.94
N CYS A 59 -25.50 -4.06 -24.14
CA CYS A 59 -24.10 -4.45 -24.33
C CYS A 59 -23.14 -3.46 -23.66
N ALA A 60 -23.37 -2.15 -23.84
CA ALA A 60 -22.57 -1.11 -23.20
C ALA A 60 -22.69 -1.16 -21.67
N ALA A 61 -23.88 -1.38 -21.12
CA ALA A 61 -24.11 -1.55 -19.69
C ALA A 61 -23.38 -2.78 -19.13
N PHE A 62 -23.38 -3.91 -19.85
CA PHE A 62 -22.66 -5.11 -19.45
C PHE A 62 -21.14 -4.89 -19.44
N VAL A 63 -20.60 -4.26 -20.49
CA VAL A 63 -19.17 -3.91 -20.57
C VAL A 63 -18.79 -2.93 -19.47
N ALA A 64 -19.62 -1.90 -19.22
CA ALA A 64 -19.40 -0.94 -18.14
C ALA A 64 -19.40 -1.62 -16.78
N ASN A 65 -20.36 -2.53 -16.51
CA ASN A 65 -20.41 -3.27 -15.26
C ASN A 65 -19.14 -4.13 -15.05
N ASN A 66 -18.70 -4.85 -16.09
CA ASN A 66 -17.45 -5.61 -16.03
C ASN A 66 -16.25 -4.72 -15.79
N TRP A 67 -16.18 -3.55 -16.44
CA TRP A 67 -15.13 -2.56 -16.21
C TRP A 67 -15.15 -2.05 -14.77
N PHE A 68 -16.32 -1.74 -14.19
CA PHE A 68 -16.42 -1.31 -12.79
C PHE A 68 -15.97 -2.39 -11.81
N VAL A 69 -16.34 -3.66 -12.04
CA VAL A 69 -15.91 -4.79 -11.21
C VAL A 69 -14.38 -4.96 -11.27
N GLN A 70 -13.80 -4.93 -12.47
CA GLN A 70 -12.35 -5.03 -12.66
C GLN A 70 -11.63 -3.84 -12.02
N ASN A 71 -12.13 -2.62 -12.23
CA ASN A 71 -11.52 -1.41 -11.70
C ASN A 71 -11.59 -1.35 -10.17
N LYS A 72 -12.68 -1.84 -9.54
CA LYS A 72 -12.74 -1.99 -8.08
C LYS A 72 -11.67 -2.95 -7.55
N LYS A 73 -11.49 -4.10 -8.22
CA LYS A 73 -10.44 -5.08 -7.85
C LYS A 73 -9.04 -4.47 -7.99
N LEU A 74 -8.75 -3.80 -9.11
CA LEU A 74 -7.46 -3.14 -9.34
C LEU A 74 -7.19 -2.04 -8.30
N LYS A 75 -8.19 -1.22 -7.99
CA LYS A 75 -8.06 -0.19 -6.95
C LYS A 75 -7.79 -0.81 -5.59
N SER A 76 -8.55 -1.84 -5.20
CA SER A 76 -8.34 -2.56 -3.94
C SER A 76 -6.91 -3.11 -3.85
N LEU A 77 -6.45 -3.81 -4.89
CA LEU A 77 -5.10 -4.37 -4.95
C LEU A 77 -4.03 -3.27 -4.86
N SER A 78 -4.23 -2.15 -5.57
CA SER A 78 -3.30 -1.02 -5.53
C SER A 78 -3.24 -0.38 -4.14
N THR A 79 -4.37 -0.24 -3.45
CA THR A 79 -4.42 0.26 -2.07
C THR A 79 -3.71 -0.70 -1.11
N SER A 80 -3.90 -2.01 -1.29
CA SER A 80 -3.22 -3.01 -0.47
C SER A 80 -1.70 -2.97 -0.65
N HIS A 81 -1.21 -2.84 -1.88
CA HIS A 81 0.23 -2.66 -2.16
C HIS A 81 0.76 -1.36 -1.56
N GLN A 82 0.03 -0.26 -1.68
CA GLN A 82 0.41 1.01 -1.05
C GLN A 82 0.51 0.90 0.47
N LEU A 83 -0.37 0.12 1.10
CA LEU A 83 -0.34 -0.09 2.55
C LEU A 83 0.85 -0.95 2.97
N ALA A 84 1.19 -1.99 2.20
CA ALA A 84 2.41 -2.80 2.40
C ALA A 84 3.67 -1.93 2.27
N MET A 85 3.78 -1.14 1.19
CA MET A 85 4.88 -0.19 1.00
C MET A 85 4.98 0.83 2.14
N LYS A 86 3.85 1.35 2.61
CA LYS A 86 3.82 2.27 3.75
C LYS A 86 4.37 1.60 5.01
N PHE A 87 4.00 0.35 5.27
CA PHE A 87 4.50 -0.40 6.42
C PHE A 87 6.02 -0.58 6.34
N GLU A 88 6.55 -1.02 5.19
CA GLU A 88 8.00 -1.17 5.01
C GLU A 88 8.74 0.15 5.13
N MET A 89 8.20 1.22 4.55
CA MET A 89 8.80 2.55 4.66
C MET A 89 8.90 3.00 6.11
N GLN A 90 7.88 2.73 6.94
CA GLN A 90 7.92 3.01 8.37
C GLN A 90 8.97 2.16 9.11
N LEU A 91 9.22 0.92 8.69
CA LEU A 91 10.34 0.13 9.23
C LEU A 91 11.68 0.78 8.85
N TRP A 92 11.86 1.19 7.59
CA TRP A 92 13.07 1.87 7.12
C TRP A 92 13.30 3.24 7.77
N GLU A 93 12.24 3.95 8.16
CA GLU A 93 12.34 5.20 8.92
C GLU A 93 13.08 4.99 10.26
N ILE A 94 12.93 3.84 10.91
CA ILE A 94 13.69 3.49 12.12
C ILE A 94 15.20 3.53 11.83
N ASN A 95 15.62 2.95 10.71
CA ASN A 95 17.03 2.96 10.30
C ASN A 95 17.53 4.39 10.07
N SER A 96 16.74 5.23 9.37
CA SER A 96 17.09 6.65 9.16
C SER A 96 17.28 7.39 10.50
N ARG A 97 16.38 7.16 11.46
CA ARG A 97 16.49 7.76 12.80
C ARG A 97 17.70 7.26 13.57
N LEU A 98 18.07 5.99 13.43
CA LEU A 98 19.28 5.43 14.07
C LEU A 98 20.54 6.24 13.70
N TYR A 99 20.66 6.63 12.43
CA TYR A 99 21.77 7.49 11.98
C TYR A 99 21.64 8.92 12.51
N ASN A 100 20.44 9.51 12.47
CA ASN A 100 20.20 10.86 12.99
C ASN A 100 20.53 10.98 14.48
N ASP A 101 20.10 10.01 15.28
CA ASP A 101 20.42 9.93 16.71
C ASP A 101 21.95 9.86 16.92
N GLY A 102 22.66 9.12 16.07
CA GLY A 102 24.13 9.05 16.09
C GLY A 102 24.80 10.41 15.84
N ILE A 103 24.28 11.18 14.88
CA ILE A 103 24.76 12.56 14.60
C ILE A 103 24.51 13.47 15.81
N VAL A 104 23.30 13.41 16.37
CA VAL A 104 22.94 14.20 17.56
C VAL A 104 23.86 13.84 18.73
N ARG A 105 24.08 12.54 19.01
CA ARG A 105 25.00 12.10 20.06
C ARG A 105 26.43 12.59 19.85
N ALA A 106 26.93 12.52 18.62
CA ALA A 106 28.26 13.02 18.29
C ALA A 106 28.37 14.52 18.56
N SER A 107 27.32 15.29 18.23
CA SER A 107 27.25 16.72 18.54
C SER A 107 27.31 16.96 20.05
N ILE A 108 26.47 16.29 20.85
CA ILE A 108 26.45 16.41 22.31
C ILE A 108 27.82 16.07 22.89
N ARG A 109 28.43 14.95 22.46
CA ARG A 109 29.75 14.53 22.92
C ARG A 109 30.82 15.57 22.62
N LYS A 110 30.84 16.12 21.41
CA LYS A 110 31.78 17.18 21.03
C LYS A 110 31.61 18.42 21.91
N TYR A 111 30.38 18.87 22.10
CA TYR A 111 30.09 20.02 22.97
C TYR A 111 30.57 19.80 24.42
N VAL A 112 30.35 18.61 24.98
CA VAL A 112 30.81 18.23 26.33
C VAL A 112 32.34 18.17 26.42
N GLN A 113 33.03 17.74 25.37
CA GLN A 113 34.49 17.70 25.34
C GLN A 113 35.11 19.10 25.24
N ASP A 114 34.49 19.98 24.46
CA ASP A 114 35.01 21.32 24.17
C ASP A 114 34.70 22.33 25.30
N ASN A 115 33.64 22.12 26.10
CA ASN A 115 33.17 23.06 27.11
C ASN A 115 33.12 22.40 28.49
N LYS A 116 34.10 22.74 29.35
CA LYS A 116 34.22 22.18 30.72
C LYS A 116 33.21 22.74 31.72
N GLU A 117 32.56 23.85 31.40
CA GLU A 117 31.56 24.47 32.26
C GLU A 117 30.16 24.29 31.70
N LEU A 118 29.29 23.88 32.61
CA LEU A 118 27.92 23.46 32.39
C LEU A 118 27.07 24.62 31.84
N THR A 119 27.04 24.80 30.53
CA THR A 119 26.11 25.72 29.89
C THR A 119 24.71 25.10 29.95
N ASP A 120 23.73 25.85 30.45
CA ASP A 120 22.30 25.45 30.47
C ASP A 120 21.80 24.95 29.11
N GLU A 121 22.48 25.37 28.03
CA GLU A 121 22.30 24.88 26.68
C GLU A 121 22.49 23.36 26.52
N ILE A 122 23.52 22.75 27.13
CA ILE A 122 23.77 21.31 27.02
C ILE A 122 22.67 20.54 27.74
N LYS A 123 22.31 20.97 28.95
CA LYS A 123 21.19 20.39 29.70
C LYS A 123 19.88 20.49 28.92
N SER A 124 19.63 21.64 28.29
CA SER A 124 18.45 21.84 27.45
C SER A 124 18.44 20.91 26.23
N LYS A 125 19.57 20.75 25.53
CA LYS A 125 19.69 19.81 24.39
C LYS A 125 19.45 18.37 24.81
N VAL A 126 20.08 17.93 25.91
CA VAL A 126 19.88 16.57 26.44
C VAL A 126 18.44 16.35 26.90
N ALA A 127 17.83 17.32 27.58
CA ALA A 127 16.43 17.26 28.01
C ALA A 127 15.47 17.19 26.80
N ALA A 128 15.72 17.95 25.74
CA ALA A 128 14.94 17.88 24.51
C ALA A 128 15.00 16.49 23.87
N GLU A 129 16.17 15.85 23.87
CA GLU A 129 16.32 14.48 23.38
C GLU A 129 15.61 13.44 24.27
N ILE A 130 15.68 13.59 25.59
CA ILE A 130 14.96 12.70 26.53
C ILE A 130 13.44 12.83 26.37
N ASN A 131 12.94 14.04 26.12
CA ASN A 131 11.51 14.28 25.89
C ASN A 131 10.95 13.60 24.64
N LYS A 132 11.81 13.16 23.70
CA LYS A 132 11.39 12.37 22.54
C LYS A 132 10.76 11.02 22.93
N LYS A 133 11.15 10.46 24.08
CA LYS A 133 10.58 9.22 24.65
C LYS A 133 9.05 9.27 24.75
N ALA A 134 8.53 10.40 25.19
CA ALA A 134 7.09 10.59 25.38
C ALA A 134 6.38 11.19 24.15
N THR A 135 7.12 11.47 23.06
CA THR A 135 6.59 12.17 21.89
C THR A 135 6.89 11.41 20.60
N SER A 136 7.97 11.74 19.89
CA SER A 136 8.25 11.20 18.56
C SER A 136 8.56 9.71 18.56
N ASP A 137 9.13 9.16 19.64
CA ASP A 137 9.41 7.72 19.74
C ASP A 137 8.13 6.91 20.00
N LEU A 138 7.25 7.42 20.86
CA LEU A 138 5.94 6.80 21.09
C LEU A 138 5.04 6.88 19.84
N SER A 139 5.08 8.01 19.13
CA SER A 139 4.31 8.20 17.89
C SER A 139 4.77 7.24 16.79
N GLU A 140 6.08 7.01 16.64
CA GLU A 140 6.64 6.02 15.72
C GLU A 140 6.09 4.61 15.99
N LEU A 141 6.17 4.15 17.25
CA LEU A 141 5.65 2.85 17.65
C LEU A 141 4.14 2.74 17.40
N ALA A 142 3.37 3.77 17.79
CA ALA A 142 1.93 3.80 17.58
C ALA A 142 1.58 3.72 16.08
N ASN A 143 2.32 4.43 15.23
CA ASN A 143 2.14 4.40 13.79
C ASN A 143 2.42 3.03 13.19
N LEU A 144 3.48 2.34 13.63
CA LEU A 144 3.81 0.98 13.18
C LEU A 144 2.71 -0.02 13.55
N TYR A 145 2.28 -0.04 14.82
CA TYR A 145 1.19 -0.92 15.26
C TYR A 145 -0.14 -0.61 14.55
N THR A 146 -0.42 0.68 14.31
CA THR A 146 -1.61 1.10 13.56
C THR A 146 -1.56 0.60 12.12
N THR A 147 -0.44 0.78 11.43
CA THR A 147 -0.28 0.29 10.05
C THR A 147 -0.33 -1.24 9.99
N ARG A 148 0.29 -1.95 10.93
CA ARG A 148 0.18 -3.42 11.04
C ARG A 148 -1.28 -3.85 11.20
N SER A 149 -2.06 -3.15 12.03
CA SER A 149 -3.49 -3.41 12.21
C SER A 149 -4.30 -3.09 10.95
N MET A 150 -3.94 -2.04 10.22
CA MET A 150 -4.55 -1.72 8.94
C MET A 150 -4.28 -2.82 7.90
N LEU A 151 -3.07 -3.39 7.83
CA LEU A 151 -2.77 -4.50 6.92
C LEU A 151 -3.76 -5.66 7.15
N ALA A 152 -3.96 -6.05 8.41
CA ALA A 152 -4.93 -7.08 8.77
C ALA A 152 -6.38 -6.71 8.40
N ARG A 153 -6.77 -5.45 8.56
CA ARG A 153 -8.10 -4.95 8.15
C ARG A 153 -8.34 -5.05 6.64
N PHE A 154 -7.28 -4.92 5.84
CA PHE A 154 -7.34 -5.09 4.39
C PHE A 154 -7.06 -6.53 3.93
N ASP A 155 -7.12 -7.50 4.86
CA ASP A 155 -6.83 -8.94 4.63
C ASP A 155 -5.46 -9.20 3.98
N ILE A 156 -4.50 -8.34 4.30
CA ILE A 156 -3.09 -8.48 3.91
C ILE A 156 -2.39 -9.23 5.04
N LYS A 157 -1.87 -10.42 4.72
CA LYS A 157 -1.16 -11.27 5.68
C LYS A 157 0.34 -11.17 5.43
N LEU A 158 1.10 -11.06 6.51
CA LEU A 158 2.55 -11.13 6.48
C LEU A 158 2.98 -12.59 6.48
N SER A 159 4.12 -12.89 5.86
CA SER A 159 4.81 -14.17 6.03
C SER A 159 5.26 -14.33 7.49
N GLU A 160 5.40 -15.57 7.95
CA GLU A 160 5.95 -15.87 9.28
C GLU A 160 7.34 -15.23 9.47
N ARG A 161 8.15 -15.23 8.41
CA ARG A 161 9.45 -14.56 8.38
C ARG A 161 9.33 -13.08 8.69
N LEU A 162 8.46 -12.36 7.97
CA LEU A 162 8.30 -10.92 8.15
C LEU A 162 7.65 -10.55 9.48
N GLU A 163 6.78 -11.40 10.02
CA GLU A 163 6.26 -11.23 11.40
C GLU A 163 7.36 -11.29 12.44
N ASN A 164 8.21 -12.33 12.35
CA ASN A 164 9.33 -12.50 13.29
C ASN A 164 10.30 -11.33 13.15
N LEU A 165 10.65 -10.94 11.92
CA LEU A 165 11.49 -9.79 11.64
C LEU A 165 10.92 -8.50 12.23
N PHE A 166 9.62 -8.26 12.07
CA PHE A 166 8.95 -7.10 12.65
C PHE A 166 9.06 -7.08 14.18
N LYS A 167 8.82 -8.23 14.83
CA LYS A 167 8.95 -8.37 16.28
C LYS A 167 10.39 -8.10 16.73
N ASP A 168 11.38 -8.68 16.06
CA ASP A 168 12.80 -8.51 16.40
C ASP A 168 13.24 -7.06 16.24
N ILE A 169 12.81 -6.38 15.17
CA ILE A 169 13.04 -4.93 14.97
C ILE A 169 12.46 -4.13 16.13
N LEU A 170 11.22 -4.42 16.56
CA LEU A 170 10.57 -3.69 17.64
C LEU A 170 11.27 -3.91 18.99
N GLU A 171 11.65 -5.15 19.31
CA GLU A 171 12.36 -5.48 20.55
C GLU A 171 13.73 -4.81 20.59
N LEU A 172 14.51 -4.89 19.51
CA LEU A 172 15.81 -4.22 19.43
C LEU A 172 15.69 -2.70 19.38
N ARG A 173 14.66 -2.15 18.73
CA ARG A 173 14.41 -0.70 18.73
C ARG A 173 14.09 -0.20 20.13
N GLN A 174 13.27 -0.92 20.88
CA GLN A 174 12.98 -0.57 22.27
C GLN A 174 14.23 -0.63 23.13
N SER A 175 15.01 -1.71 23.02
CA SER A 175 16.31 -1.85 23.71
C SER A 175 17.27 -0.71 23.36
N TYR A 176 17.36 -0.35 22.08
CA TYR A 176 18.19 0.76 21.62
C TYR A 176 17.74 2.09 22.25
N LEU A 177 16.44 2.38 22.25
CA LEU A 177 15.90 3.61 22.83
C LEU A 177 16.19 3.69 24.33
N ASP A 178 15.99 2.60 25.07
CA ASP A 178 16.29 2.58 26.49
C ASP A 178 17.79 2.82 26.77
N ASN A 179 18.68 2.18 26.00
CA ASN A 179 20.12 2.43 26.08
C ASN A 179 20.50 3.88 25.67
N GLN A 180 19.81 4.46 24.69
CA GLN A 180 19.99 5.84 24.27
C GLN A 180 19.70 6.81 25.42
N TYR A 181 18.58 6.61 26.13
CA TYR A 181 18.25 7.46 27.27
C TYR A 181 19.17 7.23 28.46
N ILE A 182 19.59 5.98 28.73
CA ILE A 182 20.58 5.68 29.76
C ILE A 182 21.89 6.43 29.45
N TYR A 183 22.37 6.39 28.22
CA TYR A 183 23.55 7.14 27.78
C TYR A 183 23.37 8.65 27.99
N LEU A 184 22.25 9.23 27.55
CA LEU A 184 21.96 10.66 27.68
C LEU A 184 21.89 11.13 29.14
N LEU A 185 21.28 10.32 30.02
CA LEU A 185 21.25 10.59 31.46
C LEU A 185 22.64 10.48 32.08
N THR A 186 23.42 9.46 31.68
CA THR A 186 24.76 9.20 32.22
C THR A 186 25.75 10.28 31.81
N ILE A 187 25.73 10.73 30.54
CA ILE A 187 26.59 11.83 30.09
C ILE A 187 26.19 13.15 30.75
N CYS A 188 24.90 13.37 31.05
CA CYS A 188 24.47 14.54 31.80
C CYS A 188 24.93 14.49 33.27
N LYS A 189 24.89 13.32 33.90
CA LYS A 189 25.37 13.09 35.27
C LYS A 189 26.87 13.31 35.40
N HIS A 190 27.63 12.82 34.43
CA HIS A 190 29.10 12.85 34.40
C HIS A 190 29.65 13.84 33.38
N ILE A 191 28.93 14.94 33.15
CA ILE A 191 29.26 15.93 32.10
C ILE A 191 30.68 16.52 32.25
N ASN A 192 31.14 16.73 33.48
CA ASN A 192 32.49 17.23 33.77
C ASN A 192 33.58 16.13 33.66
N CYS A 193 33.19 14.88 33.49
CA CYS A 193 34.06 13.72 33.38
C CYS A 193 33.57 12.77 32.27
N PRO A 194 33.67 13.15 30.99
CA PRO A 194 33.16 12.34 29.88
C PRO A 194 33.91 11.01 29.68
N LYS A 195 35.01 10.79 30.39
CA LYS A 195 35.76 9.52 30.44
C LYS A 195 35.43 8.67 31.68
N HIS A 196 34.40 9.04 32.43
CA HIS A 196 33.93 8.25 33.56
C HIS A 196 33.51 6.86 33.10
N GLU A 197 33.80 5.83 33.90
CA GLU A 197 33.53 4.42 33.58
C GLU A 197 32.06 4.18 33.19
N ASP A 198 31.10 4.70 33.97
CA ASP A 198 29.67 4.68 33.63
C ASP A 198 29.36 5.19 32.21
N VAL A 199 30.01 6.28 31.76
CA VAL A 199 29.78 6.87 30.43
C VAL A 199 30.33 5.95 29.34
N ILE A 200 31.48 5.33 29.60
CA ILE A 200 32.09 4.36 28.68
C ILE A 200 31.20 3.13 28.56
N ALA A 201 30.79 2.53 29.69
CA ALA A 201 29.91 1.37 29.71
C ALA A 201 28.56 1.64 29.02
N ALA A 202 27.93 2.79 29.31
CA ALA A 202 26.70 3.19 28.64
C ALA A 202 26.87 3.41 27.13
N THR A 203 28.04 3.90 26.70
CA THR A 203 28.37 4.05 25.28
C THR A 203 28.53 2.69 24.59
N GLU A 204 29.26 1.77 25.22
CA GLU A 204 29.52 0.44 24.67
C GLU A 204 28.23 -0.37 24.51
N ASN A 205 27.37 -0.37 25.55
CA ASN A 205 26.07 -1.02 25.49
C ASN A 205 25.19 -0.45 24.36
N LEU A 206 25.10 0.89 24.27
CA LEU A 206 24.34 1.55 23.22
C LEU A 206 24.85 1.20 21.81
N GLU A 207 26.17 1.23 21.60
CA GLU A 207 26.74 0.92 20.29
C GLU A 207 26.63 -0.57 19.95
N SER A 208 26.61 -1.48 20.93
CA SER A 208 26.32 -2.90 20.70
C SER A 208 24.90 -3.08 20.16
N VAL A 209 23.89 -2.59 20.88
CA VAL A 209 22.49 -2.74 20.48
C VAL A 209 22.20 -2.02 19.15
N LYS A 210 22.84 -0.86 18.93
CA LYS A 210 22.76 -0.16 17.63
C LYS A 210 23.27 -1.02 16.48
N ARG A 211 24.40 -1.73 16.66
CA ARG A 211 24.97 -2.59 15.60
C ARG A 211 24.06 -3.78 15.31
N GLU A 212 23.50 -4.40 16.34
CA GLU A 212 22.53 -5.49 16.19
C GLU A 212 21.29 -5.01 15.41
N LEU A 213 20.70 -3.88 15.81
CA LEU A 213 19.57 -3.31 15.10
C LEU A 213 19.91 -2.92 13.65
N ALA A 214 21.06 -2.29 13.41
CA ALA A 214 21.51 -1.93 12.08
C ALA A 214 21.76 -3.15 11.19
N ALA A 215 22.24 -4.27 11.76
CA ALA A 215 22.46 -5.51 11.04
C ALA A 215 21.15 -6.07 10.47
N ILE A 216 20.06 -6.02 11.23
CA ILE A 216 18.74 -6.43 10.73
C ILE A 216 18.36 -5.64 9.47
N PHE A 217 18.52 -4.32 9.49
CA PHE A 217 18.21 -3.48 8.32
C PHE A 217 19.12 -3.79 7.13
N GLN A 218 20.40 -4.04 7.39
CA GLN A 218 21.39 -4.27 6.34
C GLN A 218 21.27 -5.64 5.69
N TYR A 219 20.89 -6.67 6.43
CA TYR A 219 21.00 -8.07 5.99
C TYR A 219 19.67 -8.81 5.92
N GLU A 220 18.66 -8.44 6.72
CA GLU A 220 17.41 -9.20 6.82
C GLU A 220 16.25 -8.44 6.17
N LEU A 221 16.04 -7.17 6.54
CA LEU A 221 14.98 -6.35 5.96
C LEU A 221 15.24 -6.01 4.48
N CYS A 222 16.51 -5.98 4.04
CA CYS A 222 16.81 -5.75 2.63
C CYS A 222 16.36 -6.92 1.73
N GLU A 223 16.14 -8.10 2.30
CA GLU A 223 15.68 -9.29 1.58
C GLU A 223 14.14 -9.41 1.55
N THR A 224 13.39 -8.46 2.14
CA THR A 224 11.93 -8.49 2.05
C THR A 224 11.45 -8.21 0.64
N ASN A 225 10.49 -8.99 0.19
CA ASN A 225 9.90 -8.85 -1.14
C ASN A 225 8.38 -8.93 -1.05
N ILE A 226 7.71 -7.99 -1.72
CA ILE A 226 6.27 -7.85 -1.75
C ILE A 226 5.54 -9.13 -2.22
N ASP A 227 6.16 -9.92 -3.10
CA ASP A 227 5.58 -11.13 -3.67
C ASP A 227 5.69 -12.35 -2.74
N THR A 228 6.66 -12.37 -1.83
CA THR A 228 6.95 -13.51 -0.94
C THR A 228 6.56 -13.27 0.51
N ASP A 229 6.63 -12.02 0.96
CA ASP A 229 6.39 -11.66 2.35
C ASP A 229 4.99 -11.11 2.62
N TYR A 230 4.20 -10.89 1.56
CA TYR A 230 2.81 -10.46 1.66
C TYR A 230 1.89 -11.38 0.87
N SER A 231 0.72 -11.63 1.45
CA SER A 231 -0.40 -12.26 0.78
C SER A 231 -1.54 -11.25 0.65
N PHE A 232 -1.90 -10.93 -0.59
CA PHE A 232 -3.01 -10.04 -0.93
C PHE A 232 -4.22 -10.90 -1.31
N SER A 233 -5.25 -10.88 -0.45
CA SER A 233 -6.49 -11.66 -0.62
C SER A 233 -7.60 -10.85 -1.30
#